data_AF-A0A0G4EVM8-F1
#
_entry.id   AF-A0A0G4EVM8-F1
#
_cell.length_a   1.000
_cell.length_b   1.000
_cell.length_c   1.000
_cell.angle_alpha   90.00
_cell.angle_beta   90.00
_cell.angle_gamma   90.00
#
_symmetry.space_group_name_H-M   'P 1'
#
loop_
_entity.id
_entity.type
_entity.pdbx_description
1 polymer ?
#
loop_
_entity_poly.entity_id
_entity_poly.type
_entity_poly.pdbx_seq_one_letter_code
_entity_poly.pdbx_strand_id
1 'polypeptide(L)'
;MSFLSSVPCAMADGDFYKLPDLPYDYGALEPSIDATTMQLHHDKHHATYVKKLNDALKEKKPRATNLADLQAEAMKLGSTVRNNGGGAYNHALFWRMMAPVGKGGEPSEALQKAINAVWGSKEGFQEAFSKAATAVFGSGWAWLIVKKGGLEITTTPNQDNNLMISGSGIPILGIDVWEHAYYLKYNNRRPDYVKEWWKVVNWSEVNNNYENYALKGIPVPA
;
A
#
# COMPACT_ATOMS: atom_id res chain seq x y z
N MET A 1 48.03 -11.29 9.50
CA MET A 1 46.96 -10.30 9.29
C MET A 1 46.62 -10.29 7.80
N SER A 2 45.53 -10.93 7.42
CA SER A 2 45.01 -10.88 6.04
C SER A 2 43.57 -10.42 6.13
N PHE A 3 43.32 -9.20 5.66
CA PHE A 3 41.98 -8.63 5.54
C PHE A 3 41.33 -9.23 4.29
N LEU A 4 40.38 -10.15 4.47
CA LEU A 4 39.44 -10.50 3.42
C LEU A 4 38.41 -9.37 3.32
N SER A 5 38.66 -8.45 2.39
CA SER A 5 37.66 -7.51 1.90
C SER A 5 36.60 -8.30 1.15
N SER A 6 35.40 -8.41 1.74
CA SER A 6 34.22 -8.91 1.04
C SER A 6 33.78 -7.86 0.02
N VAL A 7 34.02 -8.15 -1.25
CA VAL A 7 33.48 -7.42 -2.39
C VAL A 7 31.95 -7.43 -2.28
N PRO A 8 31.25 -6.29 -2.37
CA PRO A 8 29.80 -6.28 -2.42
C PRO A 8 29.37 -7.02 -3.70
N CYS A 9 28.48 -7.99 -3.53
CA CYS A 9 27.82 -8.66 -4.65
C CYS A 9 27.21 -7.60 -5.57
N ALA A 10 27.76 -7.46 -6.77
CA ALA A 10 27.15 -6.68 -7.83
C ALA A 10 25.74 -7.24 -8.06
N MET A 11 24.74 -6.35 -8.05
CA MET A 11 23.35 -6.66 -8.37
C MET A 11 23.30 -7.16 -9.82
N ALA A 12 22.74 -8.35 -10.04
CA ALA A 12 22.62 -8.92 -11.37
C ALA A 12 21.70 -8.06 -12.26
N ASP A 13 22.09 -7.92 -13.52
CA ASP A 13 21.40 -7.16 -14.55
C ASP A 13 19.93 -7.60 -14.74
N GLY A 14 18.97 -6.66 -14.71
CA GLY A 14 17.74 -6.79 -15.50
C GLY A 14 16.39 -6.56 -14.82
N ASP A 15 16.21 -6.85 -13.53
CA ASP A 15 14.95 -6.65 -12.81
C ASP A 15 15.18 -6.07 -11.41
N PHE A 16 14.91 -4.77 -11.24
CA PHE A 16 15.09 -4.06 -9.98
C PHE A 16 14.05 -4.46 -8.93
N TYR A 17 12.81 -4.72 -9.35
CA TYR A 17 11.70 -5.12 -8.48
C TYR A 17 10.99 -6.36 -9.02
N LYS A 18 10.42 -7.16 -8.11
CA LYS A 18 9.62 -8.35 -8.44
C LYS A 18 8.16 -8.12 -8.05
N LEU A 19 7.25 -8.74 -8.80
CA LEU A 19 5.87 -8.86 -8.37
C LEU A 19 5.85 -9.80 -7.15
N PRO A 20 5.40 -9.34 -5.96
CA PRO A 20 5.33 -10.21 -4.78
C PRO A 20 4.24 -11.25 -4.96
N ASP A 21 4.44 -12.46 -4.44
CA ASP A 21 3.36 -13.44 -4.36
C ASP A 21 2.26 -12.95 -3.39
N LEU A 22 1.01 -13.30 -3.66
CA LEU A 22 -0.08 -13.02 -2.72
C LEU A 22 0.09 -13.88 -1.45
N PRO A 23 -0.21 -13.35 -0.25
CA PRO A 23 -0.14 -14.12 0.99
C PRO A 23 -1.32 -15.09 1.18
N TYR A 24 -2.20 -15.19 0.19
CA TYR A 24 -3.40 -16.02 0.17
C TYR A 24 -3.86 -16.28 -1.28
N ASP A 25 -4.69 -17.30 -1.50
CA ASP A 25 -5.28 -17.61 -2.80
C ASP A 25 -6.21 -16.50 -3.31
N TYR A 26 -6.39 -16.37 -4.64
CA TYR A 26 -7.23 -15.31 -5.22
C TYR A 26 -8.67 -15.26 -4.67
N GLY A 27 -9.27 -16.40 -4.33
CA GLY A 27 -10.62 -16.47 -3.77
C GLY A 27 -10.70 -16.30 -2.25
N ALA A 28 -9.58 -16.12 -1.56
CA ALA A 28 -9.54 -16.15 -0.10
C ALA A 28 -10.20 -14.94 0.58
N LEU A 29 -10.49 -13.88 -0.18
CA LEU A 29 -11.17 -12.66 0.30
C LEU A 29 -12.67 -12.63 0.00
N GLU A 30 -13.24 -13.70 -0.57
CA GLU A 30 -14.69 -13.83 -0.73
C GLU A 30 -15.40 -13.85 0.64
N PRO A 31 -16.59 -13.23 0.78
CA PRO A 31 -17.37 -12.56 -0.26
C PRO A 31 -17.00 -11.08 -0.46
N SER A 32 -15.98 -10.54 0.22
CA SER A 32 -15.67 -9.11 0.15
C SER A 32 -15.06 -8.67 -1.18
N ILE A 33 -14.14 -9.46 -1.74
CA ILE A 33 -13.51 -9.19 -3.05
C ILE A 33 -13.53 -10.49 -3.84
N ASP A 34 -14.00 -10.44 -5.09
CA ASP A 34 -14.13 -11.64 -5.90
C ASP A 34 -12.78 -12.13 -6.46
N ALA A 35 -12.68 -13.44 -6.67
CA ALA A 35 -11.45 -14.08 -7.15
C ALA A 35 -10.98 -13.55 -8.51
N THR A 36 -11.92 -13.19 -9.39
CA THR A 36 -11.59 -12.67 -10.73
C THR A 36 -10.95 -11.29 -10.62
N THR A 37 -11.50 -10.41 -9.79
CA THR A 37 -10.90 -9.13 -9.44
C THR A 37 -9.51 -9.33 -8.87
N MET A 38 -9.34 -10.19 -7.86
CA MET A 38 -8.01 -10.45 -7.26
C MET A 38 -6.97 -10.91 -8.29
N GLN A 39 -7.35 -11.84 -9.18
CA GLN A 39 -6.46 -12.34 -10.22
C GLN A 39 -6.07 -11.25 -11.22
N LEU A 40 -7.03 -10.48 -11.75
CA LEU A 40 -6.75 -9.41 -12.70
C LEU A 40 -5.95 -8.27 -12.06
N HIS A 41 -6.31 -7.89 -10.84
CA HIS A 41 -5.67 -6.81 -10.10
C HIS A 41 -4.21 -7.13 -9.78
N HIS A 42 -3.90 -8.37 -9.42
CA HIS A 42 -2.53 -8.83 -9.20
C HIS A 42 -1.77 -9.10 -10.52
N ASP A 43 -2.25 -10.03 -11.35
CA ASP A 43 -1.50 -10.57 -12.48
C ASP A 43 -1.47 -9.64 -13.69
N LYS A 44 -2.37 -8.64 -13.75
CA LYS A 44 -2.41 -7.65 -14.83
C LYS A 44 -2.05 -6.27 -14.34
N HIS A 45 -2.80 -5.68 -13.41
CA HIS A 45 -2.58 -4.30 -12.99
C HIS A 45 -1.24 -4.14 -12.25
N HIS A 46 -1.05 -4.87 -11.14
CA HIS A 46 0.20 -4.81 -10.37
C HIS A 46 1.42 -5.28 -11.17
N ALA A 47 1.30 -6.40 -11.89
CA ALA A 47 2.35 -6.90 -12.78
C ALA A 47 2.78 -5.85 -13.83
N THR A 48 1.82 -5.11 -14.40
CA THR A 48 2.13 -4.04 -15.37
C THR A 48 2.89 -2.89 -14.73
N TYR A 49 2.55 -2.49 -13.51
CA TYR A 49 3.30 -1.47 -12.77
C TYR A 49 4.74 -1.90 -12.54
N VAL A 50 4.96 -3.12 -12.03
CA VAL A 50 6.33 -3.63 -11.79
C VAL A 50 7.12 -3.70 -13.09
N LYS A 51 6.55 -4.24 -14.17
CA LYS A 51 7.21 -4.33 -15.47
C LYS A 51 7.61 -2.96 -16.00
N LYS A 52 6.66 -2.00 -16.06
CA LYS A 52 6.90 -0.66 -16.60
C LYS A 52 7.87 0.14 -15.74
N LEU A 53 7.86 -0.09 -14.42
CA LEU A 53 8.83 0.49 -13.51
C LEU A 53 10.25 -0.01 -13.82
N ASN A 54 10.45 -1.33 -13.90
CA ASN A 54 11.75 -1.92 -14.23
C ASN A 54 12.26 -1.42 -15.59
N ASP A 55 11.39 -1.38 -16.61
CA ASP A 55 11.74 -0.87 -17.93
C ASP A 55 12.19 0.60 -17.88
N ALA A 56 11.49 1.46 -17.12
CA ALA A 56 11.86 2.86 -16.96
C ALA A 56 13.17 3.06 -16.19
N LEU A 57 13.50 2.16 -15.25
CA LEU A 57 14.69 2.28 -14.42
C LEU A 57 15.99 1.87 -15.12
N LYS A 58 15.93 1.16 -16.25
CA LYS A 58 17.12 0.84 -17.07
C LYS A 58 17.91 2.08 -17.49
N GLU A 59 17.21 3.20 -17.68
CA GLU A 59 17.79 4.48 -18.12
C GLU A 59 17.92 5.49 -16.96
N LYS A 60 17.60 5.10 -15.73
CA LYS A 60 17.64 5.95 -14.54
C LYS A 60 18.65 5.42 -13.54
N LYS A 61 19.18 6.30 -12.70
CA LYS A 61 20.10 5.96 -11.62
C LYS A 61 19.55 6.47 -10.30
N PRO A 62 18.45 5.89 -9.78
CA PRO A 62 17.93 6.29 -8.47
C PRO A 62 18.96 5.97 -7.39
N ARG A 63 18.92 6.70 -6.26
CA ARG A 63 19.72 6.37 -5.08
C ARG A 63 19.01 5.36 -4.19
N ALA A 64 17.69 5.29 -4.30
CA ALA A 64 16.86 4.30 -3.64
C ALA A 64 17.35 2.87 -3.89
N THR A 65 17.39 2.09 -2.81
CA THR A 65 17.84 0.68 -2.82
C THR A 65 16.69 -0.31 -2.72
N ASN A 66 15.49 0.19 -2.44
CA ASN A 66 14.25 -0.58 -2.34
C ASN A 66 13.06 0.28 -2.80
N LEU A 67 11.90 -0.36 -2.93
CA LEU A 67 10.72 0.26 -3.53
C LEU A 67 10.12 1.38 -2.67
N ALA A 68 10.25 1.28 -1.34
CA ALA A 68 9.77 2.29 -0.40
C ALA A 68 10.62 3.57 -0.50
N ASP A 69 11.95 3.44 -0.50
CA ASP A 69 12.88 4.56 -0.66
C ASP A 69 12.72 5.24 -2.02
N LEU A 70 12.38 4.48 -3.06
CA LEU A 70 12.17 5.02 -4.41
C LEU A 70 11.05 6.06 -4.44
N GLN A 71 10.02 5.93 -3.59
CA GLN A 71 8.88 6.84 -3.57
C GLN A 71 9.32 8.30 -3.35
N ALA A 72 10.33 8.54 -2.52
CA ALA A 72 10.87 9.87 -2.24
C ALA A 72 11.55 10.54 -3.45
N GLU A 73 11.96 9.75 -4.45
CA GLU A 73 12.61 10.21 -5.67
C GLU A 73 11.70 10.11 -6.91
N ALA A 74 10.64 9.30 -6.86
CA ALA A 74 9.84 8.88 -8.00
C ALA A 74 9.27 10.06 -8.81
N MET A 75 8.77 11.11 -8.14
CA MET A 75 8.25 12.30 -8.81
C MET A 75 9.31 13.03 -9.65
N LYS A 76 10.59 13.01 -9.22
CA LYS A 76 11.71 13.68 -9.90
C LYS A 76 12.26 12.84 -11.06
N LEU A 77 11.99 11.54 -11.08
CA LEU A 77 12.47 10.61 -12.10
C LEU A 77 11.56 10.53 -13.34
N GLY A 78 10.42 11.25 -13.31
CA GLY A 78 9.48 11.37 -14.42
C GLY A 78 8.18 10.62 -14.20
N SER A 79 7.18 10.90 -15.04
CA SER A 79 5.81 10.37 -14.90
C SER A 79 5.74 8.84 -14.92
N THR A 80 6.55 8.16 -15.75
CA THR A 80 6.57 6.70 -15.80
C THR A 80 7.05 6.10 -14.48
N VAL A 81 8.12 6.62 -13.88
CA VAL A 81 8.62 6.13 -12.58
C VAL A 81 7.65 6.50 -11.46
N ARG A 82 7.09 7.70 -11.46
CA ARG A 82 6.04 8.10 -10.50
C ARG A 82 4.85 7.16 -10.54
N ASN A 83 4.21 7.01 -11.69
CA ASN A 83 2.95 6.27 -11.79
C ASN A 83 3.14 4.78 -11.53
N ASN A 84 4.19 4.17 -12.08
CA ASN A 84 4.43 2.73 -11.94
C ASN A 84 5.17 2.38 -10.63
N GLY A 85 6.02 3.28 -10.12
CA GLY A 85 6.66 3.16 -8.81
C GLY A 85 5.66 3.26 -7.67
N GLY A 86 4.72 4.20 -7.77
CA GLY A 86 3.59 4.28 -6.87
C GLY A 86 2.68 3.06 -6.98
N GLY A 87 2.35 2.66 -8.21
CA GLY A 87 1.51 1.49 -8.45
C GLY A 87 2.10 0.22 -7.86
N ALA A 88 3.39 -0.04 -8.05
CA ALA A 88 4.07 -1.18 -7.46
C ALA A 88 4.06 -1.12 -5.92
N TYR A 89 4.41 0.03 -5.33
CA TYR A 89 4.47 0.17 -3.87
C TYR A 89 3.10 0.02 -3.22
N ASN A 90 2.08 0.71 -3.75
CA ASN A 90 0.75 0.74 -3.17
C ASN A 90 0.13 -0.67 -3.14
N HIS A 91 0.28 -1.44 -4.22
CA HIS A 91 -0.32 -2.78 -4.31
C HIS A 91 0.45 -3.80 -3.47
N ALA A 92 1.78 -3.77 -3.47
CA ALA A 92 2.58 -4.65 -2.60
C ALA A 92 2.21 -4.49 -1.12
N LEU A 93 1.87 -3.28 -0.67
CA LEU A 93 1.28 -3.03 0.65
C LEU A 93 -0.16 -3.55 0.77
N PHE A 94 -1.02 -3.23 -0.20
CA PHE A 94 -2.44 -3.55 -0.18
C PHE A 94 -2.72 -5.04 0.03
N TRP A 95 -1.97 -5.93 -0.62
CA TRP A 95 -2.15 -7.38 -0.48
C TRP A 95 -1.90 -7.86 0.95
N ARG A 96 -0.86 -7.35 1.60
CA ARG A 96 -0.49 -7.74 2.98
C ARG A 96 -1.46 -7.15 4.01
N MET A 97 -2.01 -5.97 3.71
CA MET A 97 -3.02 -5.29 4.54
C MET A 97 -4.41 -5.93 4.46
N MET A 98 -4.56 -6.99 3.67
CA MET A 98 -5.76 -7.81 3.64
C MET A 98 -5.48 -9.24 4.12
N ALA A 99 -6.50 -9.92 4.60
CA ALA A 99 -6.46 -11.31 5.03
C ALA A 99 -7.86 -11.94 4.88
N PRO A 100 -7.94 -13.28 4.79
CA PRO A 100 -9.23 -13.97 4.78
C PRO A 100 -10.10 -13.55 5.97
N VAL A 101 -11.42 -13.56 5.78
CA VAL A 101 -12.38 -13.13 6.82
C VAL A 101 -12.11 -13.86 8.14
N GLY A 102 -11.99 -13.10 9.22
CA GLY A 102 -11.68 -13.62 10.56
C GLY A 102 -10.21 -13.95 10.82
N LYS A 103 -9.30 -13.75 9.84
CA LYS A 103 -7.85 -13.94 10.00
C LYS A 103 -7.06 -12.65 10.17
N GLY A 104 -7.71 -11.48 10.02
CA GLY A 104 -7.04 -10.18 10.10
C GLY A 104 -6.64 -9.73 11.51
N GLY A 105 -7.22 -10.33 12.55
CA GLY A 105 -6.98 -9.93 13.94
C GLY A 105 -7.61 -8.58 14.28
N GLU A 106 -7.05 -7.90 15.28
CA GLU A 106 -7.54 -6.62 15.80
C GLU A 106 -6.39 -5.60 15.93
N PRO A 107 -6.69 -4.29 15.98
CA PRO A 107 -5.67 -3.29 16.30
C PRO A 107 -4.97 -3.64 17.63
N SER A 108 -3.65 -3.48 17.67
CA SER A 108 -2.89 -3.63 18.91
C SER A 108 -3.35 -2.59 19.94
N GLU A 109 -3.03 -2.79 21.22
CA GLU A 109 -3.36 -1.81 22.26
C GLU A 109 -2.81 -0.41 21.92
N ALA A 110 -1.57 -0.36 21.43
CA ALA A 110 -0.93 0.89 21.02
C ALA A 110 -1.67 1.57 19.86
N LEU A 111 -2.00 0.81 18.81
CA LEU A 111 -2.72 1.35 17.65
C LEU A 111 -4.15 1.74 18.02
N GLN A 112 -4.85 0.93 18.81
CA GLN A 112 -6.22 1.20 19.27
C GLN A 112 -6.28 2.48 20.11
N LYS A 113 -5.30 2.69 21.00
CA LYS A 113 -5.19 3.93 21.78
C LYS A 113 -4.95 5.15 20.88
N ALA A 114 -4.08 5.02 19.88
CA ALA A 114 -3.82 6.09 18.93
C ALA A 114 -5.06 6.42 18.07
N ILE A 115 -5.81 5.40 17.65
CA ILE A 115 -7.09 5.55 16.95
C ILE A 115 -8.11 6.28 17.84
N ASN A 116 -8.30 5.81 19.07
CA ASN A 116 -9.28 6.39 19.99
C ASN A 116 -8.93 7.85 20.36
N ALA A 117 -7.64 8.20 20.40
CA ALA A 117 -7.20 9.57 20.66
C ALA A 117 -7.62 10.57 19.57
N VAL A 118 -7.79 10.10 18.32
CA VAL A 118 -8.15 10.97 17.18
C VAL A 118 -9.64 10.87 16.83
N TRP A 119 -10.19 9.66 16.82
CA TRP A 119 -11.55 9.39 16.35
C TRP A 119 -12.52 8.90 17.42
N GLY A 120 -12.08 8.84 18.69
CA GLY A 120 -12.89 8.40 19.83
C GLY A 120 -13.06 6.88 19.93
N SER A 121 -13.24 6.19 18.80
CA SER A 121 -13.34 4.73 18.74
C SER A 121 -12.82 4.16 17.41
N LYS A 122 -12.70 2.82 17.32
CA LYS A 122 -12.40 2.11 16.07
C LYS A 122 -13.49 2.35 15.03
N GLU A 123 -14.75 2.34 15.45
CA GLU A 123 -15.91 2.57 14.59
C GLU A 123 -15.90 4.00 14.05
N GLY A 124 -15.59 4.99 14.90
CA GLY A 124 -15.43 6.38 14.47
C GLY A 124 -14.31 6.56 13.44
N PHE A 125 -13.20 5.83 13.61
CA PHE A 125 -12.14 5.77 12.60
C PHE A 125 -12.63 5.14 11.28
N GLN A 126 -13.29 3.98 11.34
CA GLN A 126 -13.79 3.29 10.16
C GLN A 126 -14.81 4.15 9.39
N GLU A 127 -15.68 4.88 10.09
CA GLU A 127 -16.61 5.82 9.47
C GLU A 127 -15.88 6.96 8.75
N ALA A 128 -14.94 7.62 9.43
CA ALA A 128 -14.17 8.72 8.87
C ALA A 128 -13.33 8.27 7.65
N PHE A 129 -12.67 7.11 7.75
CA PHE A 129 -11.88 6.53 6.68
C PHE A 129 -12.75 6.12 5.50
N SER A 130 -13.91 5.51 5.74
CA SER A 130 -14.85 5.12 4.68
C SER A 130 -15.38 6.34 3.93
N LYS A 131 -15.66 7.43 4.64
CA LYS A 131 -16.06 8.70 4.03
C LYS A 131 -14.96 9.27 3.14
N ALA A 132 -13.70 9.22 3.56
CA ALA A 132 -12.58 9.66 2.74
C ALA A 132 -12.40 8.79 1.48
N ALA A 133 -12.44 7.47 1.63
CA ALA A 133 -12.30 6.51 0.52
C ALA A 133 -13.39 6.65 -0.53
N THR A 134 -14.64 6.83 -0.10
CA THR A 134 -15.79 7.01 -1.00
C THR A 134 -15.77 8.37 -1.71
N ALA A 135 -15.20 9.41 -1.09
CA ALA A 135 -15.12 10.76 -1.64
C ALA A 135 -13.99 11.00 -2.65
N VAL A 136 -13.09 10.03 -2.87
CA VAL A 136 -12.01 10.16 -3.88
C VAL A 136 -12.63 10.36 -5.25
N PHE A 137 -12.44 11.53 -5.86
CA PHE A 137 -12.94 11.78 -7.21
C PHE A 137 -12.01 11.14 -8.25
N GLY A 138 -12.57 10.29 -9.11
CA GLY A 138 -11.80 9.51 -10.08
C GLY A 138 -11.06 8.33 -9.44
N SER A 139 -9.83 8.11 -9.89
CA SER A 139 -8.95 7.02 -9.47
C SER A 139 -8.01 7.46 -8.35
N GLY A 140 -7.78 6.61 -7.35
CA GLY A 140 -6.90 6.95 -6.24
C GLY A 140 -6.95 5.96 -5.08
N TRP A 141 -6.42 6.42 -3.95
CA TRP A 141 -6.28 5.65 -2.73
C TRP A 141 -6.71 6.48 -1.52
N ALA A 142 -7.20 5.81 -0.47
CA ALA A 142 -7.31 6.38 0.86
C ALA A 142 -6.35 5.67 1.81
N TRP A 143 -5.75 6.44 2.72
CA TRP A 143 -4.66 6.00 3.58
C TRP A 143 -4.88 6.41 5.02
N LEU A 144 -4.52 5.52 5.94
CA LEU A 144 -4.20 5.84 7.32
C LEU A 144 -2.68 5.97 7.39
N ILE A 145 -2.22 7.10 7.88
CA ILE A 145 -0.79 7.41 7.95
C ILE A 145 -0.37 7.80 9.35
N VAL A 146 0.93 7.64 9.62
CA VAL A 146 1.58 8.18 10.81
C VAL A 146 2.44 9.39 10.40
N LYS A 147 2.26 10.51 11.08
CA LYS A 147 3.13 11.68 10.97
C LYS A 147 3.58 12.17 12.35
N LYS A 148 4.50 13.13 12.37
CA LYS A 148 4.87 13.84 13.60
C LYS A 148 3.62 14.57 14.14
N GLY A 149 2.94 13.98 15.12
CA GLY A 149 1.70 14.49 15.69
C GLY A 149 0.58 13.46 15.85
N GLY A 150 0.69 12.28 15.25
CA GLY A 150 -0.28 11.19 15.42
C GLY A 150 -0.75 10.58 14.10
N LEU A 151 -1.94 9.97 14.16
CA LEU A 151 -2.58 9.35 13.00
C LEU A 151 -3.37 10.39 12.19
N GLU A 152 -3.36 10.26 10.87
CA GLU A 152 -4.15 11.09 9.95
C GLU A 152 -4.75 10.21 8.85
N ILE A 153 -5.95 10.58 8.37
CA ILE A 153 -6.55 10.02 7.15
C ILE A 153 -6.25 10.95 6.00
N THR A 154 -5.71 10.42 4.90
CA THR A 154 -5.43 11.18 3.69
C THR A 154 -5.91 10.43 2.45
N THR A 155 -5.95 11.12 1.32
CA THR A 155 -6.23 10.51 0.02
C THR A 155 -5.17 10.96 -0.99
N THR A 156 -4.92 10.13 -1.99
CA THR A 156 -4.01 10.47 -3.08
C THR A 156 -4.64 10.14 -4.43
N PRO A 157 -4.42 10.98 -5.46
CA PRO A 157 -4.90 10.70 -6.79
C PRO A 157 -4.03 9.64 -7.47
N ASN A 158 -4.63 8.89 -8.39
CA ASN A 158 -3.96 7.89 -9.20
C ASN A 158 -3.14 6.91 -8.35
N GLN A 159 -1.83 6.77 -8.61
CA GLN A 159 -0.94 5.88 -7.87
C GLN A 159 0.03 6.64 -6.95
N ASP A 160 -0.18 7.93 -6.74
CA ASP A 160 0.62 8.66 -5.75
C ASP A 160 0.38 8.07 -4.36
N ASN A 161 1.34 8.24 -3.46
CA ASN A 161 1.21 7.88 -2.04
C ASN A 161 1.95 8.89 -1.17
N ASN A 162 1.77 8.78 0.14
CA ASN A 162 2.30 9.74 1.11
C ASN A 162 3.83 9.78 1.15
N LEU A 163 4.54 8.73 0.73
CA LEU A 163 6.01 8.74 0.71
C LEU A 163 6.58 9.59 -0.44
N MET A 164 5.78 9.87 -1.47
CA MET A 164 6.17 10.80 -2.55
C MET A 164 6.07 12.27 -2.14
N ILE A 165 5.22 12.58 -1.16
CA ILE A 165 4.92 13.94 -0.73
C ILE A 165 5.66 14.22 0.58
N SER A 166 6.70 15.05 0.50
CA SER A 166 7.54 15.38 1.66
C SER A 166 6.71 15.82 2.87
N GLY A 167 6.92 15.18 4.02
CA GLY A 167 6.24 15.50 5.27
C GLY A 167 4.79 15.01 5.37
N SER A 168 4.27 14.29 4.37
CA SER A 168 2.89 13.79 4.39
C SER A 168 2.69 12.73 5.47
N GLY A 169 3.61 11.77 5.60
CA GLY A 169 3.58 10.72 6.62
C GLY A 169 3.85 9.34 6.02
N ILE A 170 3.88 8.32 6.88
CA ILE A 170 4.13 6.92 6.49
C ILE A 170 2.79 6.17 6.47
N PRO A 171 2.37 5.59 5.33
CA PRO A 171 1.12 4.84 5.24
C PRO A 171 1.23 3.50 5.96
N ILE A 172 0.21 3.16 6.75
CA ILE A 172 0.14 1.89 7.52
C ILE A 172 -1.08 1.03 7.17
N LEU A 173 -2.11 1.64 6.58
CA LEU A 173 -3.28 0.98 5.99
C LEU A 173 -3.70 1.77 4.75
N GLY A 174 -4.03 1.09 3.66
CA GLY A 174 -4.49 1.71 2.42
C GLY A 174 -5.57 0.88 1.74
N ILE A 175 -6.51 1.56 1.07
CA ILE A 175 -7.51 0.93 0.22
C ILE A 175 -7.41 1.47 -1.21
N ASP A 176 -7.35 0.56 -2.19
CA ASP A 176 -7.46 0.90 -3.60
C ASP A 176 -8.92 1.23 -3.93
N VAL A 177 -9.18 2.44 -4.43
CA VAL A 177 -10.51 2.87 -4.91
C VAL A 177 -10.51 3.22 -6.39
N TRP A 178 -9.51 2.76 -7.15
CA TRP A 178 -9.62 2.61 -8.59
C TRP A 178 -10.76 1.65 -8.94
N GLU A 179 -11.47 1.93 -10.04
CA GLU A 179 -12.61 1.10 -10.44
C GLU A 179 -12.22 -0.36 -10.66
N HIS A 180 -11.01 -0.66 -11.16
CA HIS A 180 -10.55 -2.05 -11.34
C HIS A 180 -10.54 -2.86 -10.05
N ALA A 181 -10.47 -2.22 -8.87
CA ALA A 181 -10.44 -2.91 -7.58
C ALA A 181 -11.81 -3.44 -7.14
N TYR A 182 -12.90 -3.01 -7.77
CA TYR A 182 -14.26 -3.36 -7.32
C TYR A 182 -15.33 -3.48 -8.39
N TYR A 183 -15.11 -2.97 -9.62
CA TYR A 183 -16.20 -2.77 -10.57
C TYR A 183 -16.87 -4.07 -11.03
N LEU A 184 -16.13 -5.18 -11.10
CA LEU A 184 -16.71 -6.47 -11.51
C LEU A 184 -17.80 -6.96 -10.55
N LYS A 185 -17.63 -6.70 -9.24
CA LYS A 185 -18.59 -7.12 -8.19
C LYS A 185 -19.56 -6.04 -7.77
N TYR A 186 -19.09 -4.80 -7.66
CA TYR A 186 -19.83 -3.69 -7.08
C TYR A 186 -20.30 -2.66 -8.12
N ASN A 187 -19.83 -2.73 -9.36
CA ASN A 187 -20.09 -1.74 -10.40
C ASN A 187 -19.79 -0.31 -9.88
N ASN A 188 -20.75 0.61 -10.00
CA ASN A 188 -20.63 1.97 -9.49
C ASN A 188 -20.77 2.11 -7.95
N ARG A 189 -21.05 1.01 -7.23
CA ARG A 189 -21.33 1.03 -5.78
C ARG A 189 -20.04 0.97 -4.95
N ARG A 190 -19.14 1.94 -5.14
CA ARG A 190 -17.92 2.08 -4.32
C ARG A 190 -18.20 2.06 -2.81
N PRO A 191 -19.27 2.68 -2.27
CA PRO A 191 -19.58 2.58 -0.84
C PRO A 191 -19.78 1.14 -0.34
N ASP A 192 -20.39 0.27 -1.15
CA ASP A 192 -20.60 -1.13 -0.79
C ASP A 192 -19.26 -1.89 -0.76
N TYR A 193 -18.38 -1.63 -1.73
CA TYR A 193 -17.02 -2.18 -1.73
C TYR A 193 -16.24 -1.78 -0.47
N VAL A 194 -16.24 -0.49 -0.13
CA VAL A 194 -15.51 0.02 1.05
C VAL A 194 -16.07 -0.63 2.33
N LYS A 195 -17.40 -0.77 2.43
CA LYS A 195 -18.04 -1.44 3.56
C LYS A 195 -17.60 -2.91 3.69
N GLU A 196 -17.57 -3.64 2.58
CA GLU A 196 -17.19 -5.05 2.57
C GLU A 196 -15.69 -5.27 2.75
N TRP A 197 -14.84 -4.34 2.29
CA TRP A 197 -13.39 -4.37 2.46
C TRP A 197 -12.97 -4.39 3.93
N TRP A 198 -13.68 -3.70 4.83
CA TRP A 198 -13.37 -3.74 6.26
C TRP A 198 -13.35 -5.14 6.88
N LYS A 199 -14.11 -6.09 6.31
CA LYS A 199 -14.16 -7.48 6.80
C LYS A 199 -12.89 -8.27 6.52
N VAL A 200 -12.08 -7.82 5.56
CA VAL A 200 -10.84 -8.47 5.13
C VAL A 200 -9.60 -7.66 5.52
N VAL A 201 -9.73 -6.57 6.28
CA VAL A 201 -8.56 -5.81 6.76
C VAL A 201 -7.72 -6.66 7.70
N ASN A 202 -6.43 -6.76 7.39
CA ASN A 202 -5.43 -7.44 8.20
C ASN A 202 -4.81 -6.48 9.22
N TRP A 203 -5.47 -6.32 10.36
CA TRP A 203 -4.96 -5.51 11.46
C TRP A 203 -3.62 -5.98 11.99
N SER A 204 -3.29 -7.27 11.92
CA SER A 204 -1.97 -7.77 12.32
C SER A 204 -0.86 -7.13 11.48
N GLU A 205 -1.08 -6.97 10.17
CA GLU A 205 -0.14 -6.27 9.30
C GLU A 205 -0.13 -4.77 9.58
N VAL A 206 -1.29 -4.14 9.80
CA VAL A 206 -1.37 -2.71 10.15
C VAL A 206 -0.62 -2.41 11.46
N ASN A 207 -0.72 -3.30 12.45
CA ASN A 207 0.02 -3.22 13.71
C ASN A 207 1.53 -3.29 13.46
N ASN A 208 1.98 -4.24 12.64
CA ASN A 208 3.39 -4.35 12.26
C ASN A 208 3.89 -3.07 11.55
N ASN A 209 3.11 -2.55 10.60
CA ASN A 209 3.42 -1.31 9.88
C ASN A 209 3.52 -0.12 10.84
N TYR A 210 2.60 -0.04 11.80
CA TYR A 210 2.58 1.01 12.81
C TYR A 210 3.80 0.94 13.75
N GLU A 211 4.01 -0.20 14.41
CA GLU A 211 4.96 -0.34 15.52
C GLU A 211 6.40 -0.52 15.06
N ASN A 212 6.60 -1.31 13.99
CA ASN A 212 7.95 -1.68 13.57
C ASN A 212 8.57 -0.72 12.57
N TYR A 213 7.76 0.10 11.89
CA TYR A 213 8.21 1.01 10.85
C TYR A 213 7.79 2.45 11.12
N ALA A 214 6.49 2.73 11.10
CA ALA A 214 6.00 4.10 11.06
C ALA A 214 6.31 4.91 12.34
N LEU A 215 6.19 4.31 13.53
CA LEU A 215 6.60 4.93 14.80
C LEU A 215 8.11 5.23 14.87
N LYS A 216 8.92 4.53 14.09
CA LYS A 216 10.37 4.73 13.99
C LYS A 216 10.75 5.70 12.87
N GLY A 217 9.77 6.26 12.15
CA GLY A 217 10.01 7.11 10.99
C GLY A 217 10.58 6.37 9.79
N ILE A 218 10.41 5.05 9.73
CA ILE A 218 10.93 4.20 8.65
C ILE A 218 9.77 3.88 7.70
N PRO A 219 9.94 4.09 6.37
CA PRO A 219 8.97 3.63 5.37
C PRO A 219 8.63 2.15 5.53
N VAL A 220 7.36 1.79 5.35
CA VAL A 220 6.95 0.38 5.37
C VAL A 220 7.53 -0.32 4.13
N PRO A 221 8.27 -1.43 4.29
CA PRO A 221 8.83 -2.15 3.15
C PRO A 221 7.73 -2.82 2.34
N ALA A 222 7.87 -2.74 1.03
CA ALA A 222 6.96 -3.29 0.02
C ALA A 222 7.68 -4.33 -0.82
#